data_AF-A0A6J6BNE9-F1
#
_entry.id   AF-A0A6J6BNE9-F1
#
_cell.length_a   1.000
_cell.length_b   1.000
_cell.length_c   1.000
_cell.angle_alpha   90.00
_cell.angle_beta   90.00
_cell.angle_gamma   90.00
#
_symmetry.space_group_name_H-M   'P 1'
#
loop_
_entity.id
_entity.type
_entity.pdbx_description
1 polymer ?
#
loop_
_entity_poly.entity_id
_entity_poly.type
_entity_poly.pdbx_seq_one_letter_code
_entity_poly.pdbx_strand_id
1 'polypeptide(L)'
;MRPRIVLNLPDDAQLVCEEQFGPLVPIQPYDSVHEVIARANATELGLAASVWSADEQQAFEVAQRIEAGFVFINTHNRTGMTPRAPFGGVKKSGYGREYGDEGLLDYTQNVSIHAPAAYRPGGSGGSANAYPGTADVVKRITNVLDDLIDNG
;
A
#
# COMPACT_ATOMS: atom_id res chain seq x y z
N MET A 1 1.87 -1.32 -35.65
CA MET A 1 1.32 0.03 -35.35
C MET A 1 2.49 1.01 -35.16
N ARG A 2 2.34 2.31 -35.49
CA ARG A 2 3.41 3.33 -35.33
C ARG A 2 3.15 4.20 -34.08
N PRO A 3 4.19 4.68 -33.38
CA PRO A 3 4.05 5.64 -32.28
C PRO A 3 3.33 6.92 -32.69
N ARG A 4 2.39 7.39 -31.87
CA ARG A 4 1.68 8.65 -32.11
C ARG A 4 1.49 9.46 -30.85
N ILE A 5 1.67 10.77 -31.01
CA ILE A 5 1.27 11.79 -30.03
C ILE A 5 -0.13 12.25 -30.40
N VAL A 6 -0.99 12.41 -29.40
CA VAL A 6 -2.36 12.91 -29.58
C VAL A 6 -2.52 14.16 -28.72
N LEU A 7 -2.90 15.26 -29.36
CA LEU A 7 -3.03 16.58 -28.73
C LEU A 7 -4.51 16.95 -28.60
N ASN A 8 -4.79 17.94 -27.74
CA ASN A 8 -6.11 18.60 -27.63
C ASN A 8 -7.25 17.63 -27.29
N LEU A 9 -6.99 16.64 -26.44
CA LEU A 9 -8.02 15.76 -25.91
C LEU A 9 -8.66 16.37 -24.66
N PRO A 10 -10.00 16.28 -24.52
CA PRO A 10 -10.67 16.63 -23.28
C PRO A 10 -10.29 15.65 -22.17
N ASP A 11 -10.44 16.06 -20.91
CA ASP A 11 -10.06 15.28 -19.72
C ASP A 11 -10.87 13.98 -19.57
N ASP A 12 -12.05 13.89 -20.17
CA ASP A 12 -12.93 12.72 -20.17
C ASP A 12 -12.73 11.79 -21.38
N ALA A 13 -11.75 12.08 -22.26
CA ALA A 13 -11.44 11.20 -23.36
C ALA A 13 -10.93 9.83 -22.84
N GLN A 14 -11.43 8.73 -23.40
CA GLN A 14 -10.98 7.39 -23.03
C GLN A 14 -9.46 7.22 -23.15
N LEU A 15 -8.82 7.85 -24.13
CA LEU A 15 -7.37 7.84 -24.30
C LEU A 15 -6.61 8.49 -23.13
N VAL A 16 -7.27 9.36 -22.36
CA VAL A 16 -6.74 10.03 -21.17
C VAL A 16 -7.09 9.23 -19.91
N CYS A 17 -8.32 8.73 -19.79
CA CYS A 17 -8.81 8.08 -18.58
C CYS A 17 -8.40 6.60 -18.44
N GLU A 18 -8.20 5.90 -19.56
CA GLU A 18 -7.91 4.46 -19.56
C GLU A 18 -6.40 4.21 -19.79
N GLU A 19 -5.93 3.03 -19.37
CA GLU A 19 -4.54 2.65 -19.58
C GLU A 19 -4.31 2.20 -21.03
N GLN A 20 -3.37 2.86 -21.70
CA GLN A 20 -3.25 2.75 -23.16
C GLN A 20 -2.66 1.42 -23.64
N PHE A 21 -1.76 0.81 -22.87
CA PHE A 21 -1.02 -0.42 -23.23
C PHE A 21 -0.58 -0.50 -24.70
N GLY A 22 -0.25 0.66 -25.27
CA GLY A 22 -0.12 0.85 -26.70
C GLY A 22 0.69 2.10 -27.02
N PRO A 23 1.10 2.28 -28.28
CA PRO A 23 2.07 3.31 -28.65
C PRO A 23 1.40 4.68 -28.89
N LEU A 24 0.45 5.05 -28.03
CA LEU A 24 -0.29 6.31 -28.07
C LEU A 24 0.01 7.11 -26.81
N VAL A 25 0.40 8.38 -26.98
CA VAL A 25 0.71 9.29 -25.86
C VAL A 25 -0.20 10.52 -25.97
N PRO A 26 -1.22 10.65 -25.11
CA PRO A 26 -1.97 11.91 -24.99
C PRO A 26 -1.09 12.98 -24.37
N ILE A 27 -1.18 14.22 -24.86
CA ILE A 27 -0.57 15.40 -24.25
C ILE A 27 -1.67 16.41 -23.99
N GLN A 28 -1.76 16.87 -22.74
CA GLN A 28 -2.71 17.88 -22.31
C GLN A 28 -1.95 19.08 -21.73
N PRO A 29 -2.30 20.32 -22.11
CA PRO A 29 -1.79 21.50 -21.45
C PRO A 29 -2.37 21.60 -20.03
N TYR A 30 -1.68 22.37 -19.19
CA TYR A 30 -2.14 22.73 -17.86
C TYR A 30 -1.80 24.20 -17.60
N ASP A 31 -2.60 24.87 -16.77
CA ASP A 31 -2.39 26.28 -16.45
C ASP A 31 -1.70 26.48 -15.09
N SER A 32 -1.77 25.47 -14.21
CA SER A 32 -1.06 25.49 -12.94
C SER A 32 -0.55 24.13 -12.50
N VAL A 33 0.54 24.13 -11.73
CA VAL A 33 1.11 22.92 -11.13
C VAL A 33 0.14 22.26 -10.14
N HIS A 34 -0.68 23.05 -9.44
CA HIS A 34 -1.66 22.49 -8.51
C HIS A 34 -2.76 21.70 -9.23
N GLU A 35 -3.28 22.25 -10.32
CA GLU A 35 -4.29 21.60 -11.17
C GLU A 35 -3.75 20.30 -11.77
N VAL A 36 -2.55 20.29 -12.36
CA VAL A 36 -2.01 19.08 -12.99
C VAL A 36 -1.71 17.97 -11.98
N ILE A 37 -1.32 18.31 -10.74
CA ILE A 37 -1.17 17.33 -9.65
C ILE A 37 -2.52 16.73 -9.28
N ALA A 38 -3.57 17.55 -9.16
CA ALA A 38 -4.91 17.06 -8.87
C ALA A 38 -5.42 16.12 -9.97
N ARG A 39 -5.18 16.47 -11.25
CA ARG A 39 -5.51 15.63 -12.41
C ARG A 39 -4.74 14.32 -12.41
N ALA A 40 -3.43 14.37 -12.17
CA ALA A 40 -2.60 13.17 -12.09
C ALA A 40 -3.01 12.24 -10.94
N ASN A 41 -3.40 12.79 -9.78
CA ASN A 41 -3.84 11.97 -8.64
C ASN A 41 -5.30 11.48 -8.77
N ALA A 42 -6.11 12.04 -9.66
CA ALA A 42 -7.49 11.60 -9.87
C ALA A 42 -7.60 10.21 -10.55
N THR A 43 -6.53 9.72 -11.18
CA THR A 43 -6.52 8.35 -11.71
C THR A 43 -6.58 7.31 -10.60
N GLU A 44 -7.28 6.20 -10.87
CA GLU A 44 -7.34 5.03 -10.00
C GLU A 44 -6.05 4.19 -10.07
N LEU A 45 -5.19 4.47 -11.05
CA LEU A 45 -3.89 3.82 -11.24
C LEU A 45 -2.78 4.65 -10.59
N GLY A 46 -1.72 3.98 -10.16
CA GLY A 46 -0.61 4.61 -9.44
C GLY A 46 0.63 3.73 -9.41
N LEU A 47 0.97 3.05 -10.52
CA LEU A 47 2.18 2.24 -10.58
C LEU A 47 3.43 3.12 -10.53
N ALA A 48 3.54 4.05 -11.48
CA ALA A 48 4.65 4.98 -11.58
C ALA A 48 4.25 6.29 -12.24
N ALA A 49 5.02 7.34 -11.97
CA ALA A 49 4.91 8.65 -12.62
C ALA A 49 6.30 9.20 -12.95
N SER A 50 6.38 10.19 -13.83
CA SER A 50 7.63 10.92 -14.08
C SER A 50 7.39 12.42 -14.19
N VAL A 51 8.23 13.20 -13.51
CA VAL A 51 8.25 14.67 -13.55
C VAL A 51 9.49 15.12 -14.31
N TRP A 52 9.30 16.03 -15.26
CA TRP A 52 10.38 16.53 -16.12
C TRP A 52 10.45 18.06 -16.02
N SER A 53 11.60 18.58 -15.60
CA SER A 53 11.83 20.02 -15.45
C SER A 53 13.34 20.32 -15.46
N ALA A 54 13.70 21.50 -16.00
CA ALA A 54 15.06 22.02 -15.86
C ALA A 54 15.36 22.55 -14.45
N ASP A 55 14.33 22.92 -13.69
CA ASP A 55 14.43 23.22 -12.26
C ASP A 55 14.15 21.93 -11.48
N GLU A 56 15.23 21.31 -11.00
CA GLU A 56 15.17 20.05 -10.27
C GLU A 56 14.46 20.18 -8.92
N GLN A 57 14.61 21.32 -8.24
CA GLN A 57 13.96 21.56 -6.96
C GLN A 57 12.44 21.60 -7.13
N GLN A 58 11.96 22.30 -8.16
CA GLN A 58 10.53 22.26 -8.52
C GLN A 58 10.07 20.85 -8.90
N ALA A 59 10.90 20.07 -9.61
CA ALA A 59 10.56 18.69 -9.95
C ALA A 59 10.37 17.83 -8.70
N PHE A 60 11.25 17.97 -7.70
CA PHE A 60 11.13 17.29 -6.41
C PHE A 60 9.86 17.67 -5.66
N GLU A 61 9.54 18.96 -5.59
CA GLU A 61 8.33 19.46 -4.92
C GLU A 61 7.05 18.93 -5.57
N VAL A 62 7.02 18.81 -6.90
CA VAL A 62 5.91 18.17 -7.63
C VAL A 62 5.89 16.68 -7.35
N ALA A 63 7.03 15.99 -7.47
CA ALA A 63 7.12 14.54 -7.32
C ALA A 63 6.63 14.05 -5.95
N GLN A 64 6.92 14.79 -4.87
CA GLN A 64 6.44 14.49 -3.51
C GLN A 64 4.92 14.51 -3.36
N ARG A 65 4.21 15.15 -4.28
CA ARG A 65 2.76 15.32 -4.24
C ARG A 65 2.02 14.38 -5.20
N ILE A 66 2.75 13.57 -5.97
CA ILE A 66 2.16 12.58 -6.87
C ILE A 66 1.90 11.27 -6.12
N GLU A 67 0.67 10.77 -6.22
CA GLU A 67 0.26 9.50 -5.64
C GLU A 67 0.60 8.34 -6.58
N ALA A 68 1.86 7.93 -6.58
CA ALA A 68 2.34 6.77 -7.31
C ALA A 68 3.34 5.96 -6.49
N GLY A 69 3.45 4.68 -6.81
CA GLY A 69 4.36 3.75 -6.18
C GLY A 69 5.84 4.07 -6.39
N PHE A 70 6.16 4.68 -7.54
CA PHE A 70 7.49 5.13 -7.92
C PHE A 70 7.40 6.42 -8.74
N VAL A 71 8.11 7.48 -8.35
CA VAL A 71 8.14 8.75 -9.09
C VAL A 71 9.55 9.04 -9.58
N PHE A 72 9.69 9.16 -10.90
CA PHE A 72 10.96 9.50 -11.55
C PHE A 72 11.11 11.01 -11.75
N ILE A 73 12.33 11.53 -11.64
CA ILE A 73 12.66 12.92 -11.99
C ILE A 73 13.63 12.90 -13.17
N ASN A 74 13.29 13.58 -14.27
CA ASN A 74 14.12 13.71 -15.48
C ASN A 74 14.61 12.37 -16.08
N THR A 75 13.86 11.30 -15.85
CA THR A 75 14.09 9.95 -16.34
C THR A 75 12.78 9.17 -16.32
N HIS A 76 12.75 7.96 -16.88
CA HIS A 76 11.56 7.10 -16.79
C HIS A 76 11.95 5.63 -16.91
N ASN A 77 11.33 4.78 -16.09
CA ASN A 77 11.50 3.32 -16.15
C ASN A 77 12.99 2.91 -15.98
N ARG A 78 13.51 1.97 -16.79
CA ARG A 78 14.80 1.30 -16.60
C ARG A 78 15.98 2.23 -16.34
N THR A 79 15.98 3.44 -16.89
CA THR A 79 17.07 4.41 -16.68
C THR A 79 17.09 5.03 -15.29
N GLY A 80 15.99 4.96 -14.54
CA GLY A 80 15.88 5.46 -13.16
C GLY A 80 15.61 4.39 -12.11
N MET A 81 15.56 3.11 -12.51
CA MET A 81 15.27 1.99 -11.59
C MET A 81 16.55 1.32 -11.10
N THR A 82 16.51 0.81 -9.87
CA THR A 82 17.58 -0.02 -9.29
C THR A 82 16.95 -1.18 -8.51
N PRO A 83 17.50 -2.41 -8.60
CA PRO A 83 17.02 -3.56 -7.81
C PRO A 83 17.16 -3.39 -6.29
N ARG A 84 17.83 -2.32 -5.83
CA ARG A 84 17.98 -2.01 -4.39
C ARG A 84 16.91 -1.09 -3.84
N ALA A 85 16.08 -0.48 -4.69
CA ALA A 85 15.00 0.39 -4.25
C ALA A 85 13.66 -0.33 -4.44
N PRO A 86 12.72 -0.21 -3.49
CA PRO A 86 11.42 -0.86 -3.59
C PRO A 86 10.64 -0.33 -4.80
N PHE A 87 10.04 -1.23 -5.55
CA PHE A 87 9.19 -0.94 -6.71
C PHE A 87 7.85 -1.66 -6.55
N GLY A 88 6.76 -0.93 -6.62
CA GLY A 88 5.43 -1.50 -6.50
C GLY A 88 4.40 -0.38 -6.50
N GLY A 89 3.22 -0.65 -7.03
CA GLY A 89 2.19 0.36 -7.22
C GLY A 89 1.48 0.77 -5.94
N VAL A 90 0.61 1.76 -6.08
CA VAL A 90 -0.45 2.10 -5.12
C VAL A 90 -1.80 2.11 -5.82
N LYS A 91 -2.89 2.30 -5.08
CA LYS A 91 -4.27 2.29 -5.60
C LYS A 91 -4.58 0.96 -6.30
N LYS A 92 -5.24 0.99 -7.47
CA LYS A 92 -5.53 -0.23 -8.24
C LYS A 92 -4.30 -0.80 -8.95
N SER A 93 -3.13 -0.17 -8.85
CA SER A 93 -1.89 -0.69 -9.44
C SER A 93 -1.18 -1.73 -8.56
N GLY A 94 -1.74 -2.08 -7.39
CA GLY A 94 -1.30 -3.21 -6.58
C GLY A 94 -0.93 -2.85 -5.14
N TYR A 95 -0.55 -3.89 -4.40
CA TYR A 95 -0.09 -3.84 -3.02
C TYR A 95 1.24 -4.59 -2.90
N GLY A 96 2.03 -4.23 -1.88
CA GLY A 96 3.36 -4.81 -1.67
C GLY A 96 4.44 -4.12 -2.50
N ARG A 97 5.67 -4.65 -2.42
CA ARG A 97 6.83 -4.13 -3.14
C ARG A 97 7.63 -5.29 -3.70
N GLU A 98 8.20 -5.09 -4.88
CA GLU A 98 9.30 -5.88 -5.42
C GLU A 98 10.60 -5.10 -5.23
N TYR A 99 11.75 -5.78 -5.36
CA TYR A 99 13.08 -5.20 -5.16
C TYR A 99 13.30 -4.63 -3.75
N GLY A 100 14.53 -4.16 -3.49
CA GLY A 100 14.91 -3.71 -2.16
C GLY A 100 14.81 -4.81 -1.11
N ASP A 101 14.95 -4.41 0.15
CA ASP A 101 14.75 -5.32 1.27
C ASP A 101 13.25 -5.61 1.45
N GLU A 102 12.39 -4.64 1.12
CA GLU A 102 10.93 -4.76 1.19
C GLU A 102 10.42 -5.93 0.35
N GLY A 103 10.87 -6.03 -0.91
CA GLY A 103 10.47 -7.13 -1.77
C GLY A 103 11.07 -8.46 -1.36
N LEU A 104 12.26 -8.49 -0.75
CA LEU A 104 12.81 -9.73 -0.21
C LEU A 104 11.98 -10.23 0.98
N LEU A 105 11.55 -9.32 1.85
CA LEU A 105 10.73 -9.65 3.02
C LEU A 105 9.38 -10.27 2.63
N ASP A 106 8.80 -9.89 1.49
CA ASP A 106 7.57 -10.49 0.96
C ASP A 106 7.74 -11.99 0.60
N TYR A 107 8.97 -12.48 0.43
CA TYR A 107 9.30 -13.90 0.25
C TYR A 107 9.74 -14.61 1.54
N THR A 108 9.64 -13.96 2.70
CA THR A 108 9.98 -14.57 3.99
C THR A 108 8.73 -15.09 4.71
N GLN A 109 8.92 -15.93 5.72
CA GLN A 109 7.85 -16.43 6.59
C GLN A 109 8.18 -16.04 8.03
N ASN A 110 7.43 -15.08 8.56
CA ASN A 110 7.61 -14.63 9.93
C ASN A 110 7.08 -15.67 10.92
N VAL A 111 7.90 -16.02 11.91
CA VAL A 111 7.50 -16.88 13.03
C VAL A 111 7.55 -16.06 14.31
N SER A 112 6.40 -15.86 14.94
CA SER A 112 6.30 -15.24 16.26
C SER A 112 6.30 -16.32 17.35
N ILE A 113 7.23 -16.23 18.30
CA ILE A 113 7.28 -17.12 19.46
C ILE A 113 6.88 -16.33 20.70
N HIS A 114 5.75 -16.70 21.31
CA HIS A 114 5.30 -16.12 22.57
C HIS A 114 5.71 -17.04 23.73
N ALA A 115 6.54 -16.54 24.65
CA ALA A 115 6.99 -17.28 25.82
C ALA A 115 6.52 -16.58 27.12
N PRO A 116 5.30 -16.90 27.60
CA PRO A 116 4.71 -16.21 28.75
C PRO A 116 5.48 -16.50 30.04
N ALA A 117 5.95 -15.44 30.71
CA ALA A 117 6.62 -15.54 32.02
C ALA A 117 5.70 -16.09 33.12
N ALA A 118 4.39 -15.92 32.96
CA ALA A 118 3.37 -16.35 33.91
C ALA A 118 3.37 -17.87 34.21
N TYR A 119 3.88 -18.69 33.30
CA TYR A 119 3.86 -20.15 33.44
C TYR A 119 5.25 -20.76 33.67
N ARG A 120 6.25 -19.92 33.97
CA ARG A 120 7.60 -20.38 34.33
C ARG A 120 7.71 -20.58 35.85
N PRO A 121 8.52 -21.55 36.34
CA PRO A 121 8.80 -21.69 37.76
C PRO A 121 9.33 -20.37 38.34
N GLY A 122 8.69 -19.84 39.38
CA GLY A 122 9.03 -18.53 39.99
C GLY A 122 8.50 -17.30 39.24
N GLY A 123 7.76 -17.47 38.14
CA GLY A 123 7.10 -16.38 37.44
C GLY A 123 5.89 -15.85 38.21
N SER A 124 5.67 -14.52 38.16
CA SER A 124 4.51 -13.85 38.76
C SER A 124 3.25 -14.08 37.92
N GLY A 125 2.86 -15.36 37.76
CA GLY A 125 1.67 -15.82 37.04
C GLY A 125 0.58 -14.77 36.88
N GLY A 126 0.26 -14.41 35.63
CA GLY A 126 -0.93 -13.61 35.37
C GLY A 126 -2.13 -14.33 35.97
N SER A 127 -2.98 -13.60 36.70
CA SER A 127 -4.15 -14.21 37.33
C SER A 127 -5.03 -14.91 36.29
N ALA A 128 -5.85 -15.88 36.69
CA ALA A 128 -6.85 -16.50 35.81
C ALA A 128 -7.79 -15.47 35.12
N ASN A 129 -7.86 -14.24 35.64
CA ASN A 129 -8.63 -13.13 35.08
C ASN A 129 -7.85 -12.26 34.07
N ALA A 130 -6.65 -12.67 33.66
CA ALA A 130 -5.82 -11.92 32.70
C ALA A 130 -6.41 -11.89 31.28
N TYR A 131 -7.34 -12.80 30.98
CA TYR A 131 -8.11 -12.78 29.74
C TYR A 131 -9.47 -12.10 29.97
N PRO A 132 -9.88 -11.14 29.13
CA PRO A 132 -11.22 -10.55 29.20
C PRO A 132 -12.29 -11.65 29.06
N GLY A 133 -13.27 -11.69 29.97
CA GLY A 133 -14.41 -12.60 29.90
C GLY A 133 -14.24 -13.96 30.58
N THR A 134 -13.10 -14.27 31.23
CA THR A 134 -12.92 -15.55 31.93
C THR A 134 -13.96 -15.76 33.04
N ALA A 135 -14.36 -14.69 33.75
CA ALA A 135 -15.37 -14.76 34.80
C ALA A 135 -16.74 -15.22 34.26
N ASP A 136 -17.11 -14.79 33.05
CA ASP A 136 -18.37 -15.18 32.41
C ASP A 136 -18.34 -16.64 31.97
N VAL A 137 -17.21 -17.11 31.44
CA VAL A 137 -17.02 -18.52 31.05
C VAL A 137 -17.09 -19.44 32.27
N VAL A 138 -16.39 -19.10 33.34
CA VAL A 138 -16.42 -19.88 34.59
C VAL A 138 -17.83 -19.94 35.15
N LYS A 139 -18.54 -18.81 35.23
CA LYS A 139 -19.92 -18.74 35.72
C LYS A 139 -20.87 -19.60 34.89
N ARG A 140 -20.68 -19.62 33.57
CA ARG A 140 -21.50 -20.43 32.64
C ARG A 140 -21.27 -21.93 32.82
N ILE A 141 -20.03 -22.34 33.07
CA ILE A 141 -19.68 -23.75 33.36
C ILE A 141 -20.23 -24.18 34.72
N THR A 142 -20.09 -23.34 35.76
CA THR A 142 -20.63 -23.63 37.10
C THR A 142 -22.14 -23.79 37.05
N ASN A 143 -22.87 -22.90 36.37
CA ASN A 143 -24.32 -23.02 36.24
C ASN A 143 -24.76 -24.32 35.54
N VAL A 144 -24.03 -24.77 34.50
CA VAL A 144 -24.32 -26.04 33.83
C VAL A 144 -24.08 -27.23 34.76
N LEU A 145 -23.05 -27.18 35.61
CA LEU A 145 -22.77 -28.23 36.58
C LEU A 145 -23.82 -28.28 37.69
N ASP A 146 -24.24 -27.12 38.20
CA ASP A 146 -25.29 -27.01 39.21
C ASP A 146 -26.62 -27.53 38.65
N ASP A 147 -26.98 -27.15 37.42
CA ASP A 147 -28.18 -27.67 36.72
C ASP A 147 -28.15 -29.20 36.52
N LEU A 148 -26.97 -29.79 36.27
CA LEU A 148 -26.79 -31.23 36.12
C LEU A 148 -26.84 -31.98 37.46
N ILE A 149 -26.43 -31.34 38.56
CA ILE A 149 -26.48 -31.91 39.92
C ILE A 149 -27.90 -31.83 40.48
N ASP A 150 -28.60 -30.72 40.23
CA ASP A 150 -29.93 -30.46 40.80
C ASP A 150 -31.06 -31.15 40.02
N ASN A 151 -30.85 -31.51 38.75
CA ASN A 151 -31.85 -32.19 37.91
C ASN A 151 -31.48 -33.64 37.52
N GLY A 152 -30.47 -34.23 38.18
CA GLY A 152 -29.97 -35.60 37.95
C GLY A 152 -30.48 -36.62 38.97
#